data_AF-A0A0F6A9E7-F1
#
_entry.id   AF-A0A0F6A9E7-F1
#
_cell.length_a   1.000
_cell.length_b   1.000
_cell.length_c   1.000
_cell.angle_alpha   90.00
_cell.angle_beta   90.00
_cell.angle_gamma   90.00
#
_symmetry.space_group_name_H-M   'P 1'
#
loop_
_entity.id
_entity.type
_entity.pdbx_description
1 polymer ?
#
loop_
_entity_poly.entity_id
_entity_poly.type
_entity_poly.pdbx_seq_one_letter_code
_entity_poly.pdbx_strand_id
1 'polypeptide(L)'
;MNHTSGIPEYFSVTNQQVSAPQNFEHVIKALGDKERVFEFNTQVQYTQINYLLIGALLESVTGQPYESLVQERLMMSNTFLKAVQVPRDVVPSYLPNSGDKLKPNQYVFPSYSTAHTGVYSTAYDLNLFYQV
;
A
#
# COMPACT_ATOMS: atom_id res chain seq x y z
N MET A 1 0.19 3.12 -13.82
CA MET A 1 1.48 3.08 -13.07
C MET A 1 1.96 4.48 -12.73
N ASN A 2 2.08 5.38 -13.70
CA ASN A 2 2.54 6.78 -13.57
C ASN A 2 1.53 7.78 -12.94
N HIS A 3 0.52 7.31 -12.19
CA HIS A 3 -0.46 8.18 -11.53
C HIS A 3 -1.29 9.13 -12.43
N THR A 4 -1.64 8.69 -13.64
CA THR A 4 -2.44 9.48 -14.60
C THR A 4 -3.86 8.94 -14.84
N SER A 5 -4.37 8.09 -13.95
CA SER A 5 -5.63 7.36 -14.16
C SER A 5 -6.89 8.23 -14.03
N GLY A 6 -6.84 9.28 -13.22
CA GLY A 6 -8.02 10.06 -12.84
C GLY A 6 -8.95 9.33 -11.87
N ILE A 7 -8.58 8.17 -11.33
CA ILE A 7 -9.40 7.41 -10.38
C ILE A 7 -9.30 8.04 -8.98
N PRO A 8 -10.43 8.33 -8.31
CA PRO A 8 -10.41 8.88 -6.95
C PRO A 8 -9.85 7.89 -5.92
N GLU A 9 -9.30 8.42 -4.84
CA GLU A 9 -8.78 7.59 -3.74
C GLU A 9 -9.89 6.75 -3.07
N TYR A 10 -9.53 5.54 -2.67
CA TYR A 10 -10.48 4.55 -2.12
C TYR A 10 -10.61 4.60 -0.60
N PHE A 11 -9.72 5.34 0.08
CA PHE A 11 -9.74 5.55 1.52
C PHE A 11 -9.75 7.04 1.84
N SER A 12 -10.16 7.37 3.06
CA SER A 12 -10.00 8.69 3.64
C SER A 12 -9.24 8.60 4.96
N VAL A 13 -8.64 9.72 5.36
CA VAL A 13 -7.95 9.84 6.64
C VAL A 13 -8.59 10.97 7.42
N THR A 14 -9.16 10.63 8.57
CA THR A 14 -9.77 11.59 9.50
C THR A 14 -9.26 11.29 10.90
N ASN A 15 -8.81 12.31 11.63
CA ASN A 15 -8.30 12.15 13.01
C ASN A 15 -7.27 11.01 13.15
N GLN A 16 -6.35 10.91 12.18
CA GLN A 16 -5.29 9.88 12.14
C GLN A 16 -5.79 8.44 11.98
N GLN A 17 -7.04 8.27 11.55
CA GLN A 17 -7.63 6.97 11.29
C GLN A 17 -7.90 6.80 9.79
N VAL A 18 -7.47 5.67 9.24
CA VAL A 18 -7.78 5.27 7.87
C VAL A 18 -9.19 4.67 7.83
N SER A 19 -10.07 5.23 7.00
CA SER A 19 -11.37 4.66 6.69
C SER A 19 -11.35 4.14 5.25
N ALA A 20 -11.58 2.84 5.08
CA ALA A 20 -11.56 2.18 3.78
C ALA A 20 -12.62 1.06 3.74
N PRO A 21 -13.08 0.64 2.55
CA PRO A 21 -13.97 -0.50 2.40
C PRO A 21 -13.39 -1.80 2.98
N GLN A 22 -14.25 -2.77 3.28
CA GLN A 22 -13.83 -4.00 3.99
C GLN A 22 -12.92 -4.92 3.17
N ASN A 23 -13.07 -4.93 1.85
CA ASN A 23 -12.28 -5.73 0.93
C ASN A 23 -12.25 -5.09 -0.47
N PHE A 24 -11.47 -5.68 -1.38
CA PHE A 24 -11.30 -5.17 -2.74
C PHE A 24 -12.61 -5.10 -3.54
N GLU A 25 -13.52 -6.06 -3.38
CA GLU A 25 -14.84 -6.02 -4.05
C GLU A 25 -15.63 -4.77 -3.65
N HIS A 26 -15.64 -4.43 -2.36
CA HIS A 26 -16.29 -3.21 -1.88
C HIS A 26 -15.56 -1.94 -2.34
N VAL A 27 -14.24 -2.00 -2.56
CA VAL A 27 -13.49 -0.90 -3.20
C VAL A 27 -13.99 -0.67 -4.63
N ILE A 28 -14.08 -1.71 -5.44
CA ILE A 28 -14.56 -1.61 -6.82
C ILE A 28 -15.99 -1.07 -6.87
N LYS A 29 -16.88 -1.59 -6.01
CA LYS A 29 -18.25 -1.09 -5.91
C LYS A 29 -18.29 0.40 -5.56
N ALA A 30 -17.55 0.82 -4.53
CA ALA A 30 -17.53 2.21 -4.09
C ALA A 30 -16.91 3.18 -5.12
N LEU A 31 -16.02 2.69 -5.99
CA LEU A 31 -15.42 3.49 -7.06
C LEU A 31 -16.27 3.53 -8.33
N GLY A 32 -17.05 2.49 -8.61
CA GLY A 32 -17.96 2.44 -9.76
C GLY A 32 -19.01 3.55 -9.75
N ASP A 33 -19.35 4.04 -8.55
CA ASP A 33 -20.32 5.12 -8.35
C ASP A 33 -19.68 6.53 -8.36
N LYS A 34 -18.35 6.64 -8.53
CA LYS A 34 -17.64 7.93 -8.47
C LYS A 34 -17.19 8.42 -9.83
N GLU A 35 -17.27 9.73 -10.03
CA GLU A 35 -16.66 10.39 -11.19
C GLU A 35 -15.13 10.39 -11.09
N ARG A 36 -14.48 10.42 -12.26
CA ARG A 36 -13.04 10.63 -12.34
C ARG A 36 -12.70 12.03 -11.85
N VAL A 37 -11.59 12.16 -11.12
CA VAL A 37 -11.08 13.47 -10.65
C VAL A 37 -10.49 14.31 -11.80
N PHE A 38 -10.04 13.67 -12.87
CA PHE A 38 -9.59 14.30 -14.11
C PHE A 38 -9.58 13.28 -15.27
N GLU A 39 -9.43 13.77 -16.50
CA GLU A 39 -9.40 12.92 -17.69
C GLU A 39 -8.12 12.07 -17.76
N PHE A 40 -8.26 10.83 -18.24
CA PHE A 40 -7.16 9.88 -18.33
C PHE A 40 -5.98 10.47 -19.12
N ASN A 41 -4.76 10.34 -18.57
CA ASN A 41 -3.52 10.87 -19.17
C ASN A 41 -3.45 12.39 -19.37
N THR A 42 -4.35 13.18 -18.79
CA THR A 42 -4.29 14.65 -18.89
C THR A 42 -3.54 15.31 -17.74
N GLN A 43 -3.45 14.63 -16.59
CA GLN A 43 -2.80 15.14 -15.38
C GLN A 43 -2.10 14.00 -14.63
N VAL A 44 -1.18 14.36 -13.73
CA VAL A 44 -0.54 13.44 -12.79
C VAL A 44 -1.01 13.79 -11.39
N GLN A 45 -1.65 12.83 -10.70
CA GLN A 45 -2.04 12.98 -9.30
C GLN A 45 -1.76 11.69 -8.55
N TYR A 46 -0.84 11.77 -7.57
CA TYR A 46 -0.49 10.64 -6.74
C TYR A 46 -1.72 10.06 -6.05
N THR A 47 -1.88 8.74 -6.13
CA THR A 47 -2.99 8.00 -5.50
C THR A 47 -2.63 6.53 -5.37
N GLN A 48 -3.03 5.93 -4.26
CA GLN A 48 -2.75 4.54 -3.91
C GLN A 48 -3.61 3.56 -4.70
N ILE A 49 -4.83 3.94 -5.08
CA ILE A 49 -5.75 3.05 -5.83
C ILE A 49 -5.11 2.48 -7.10
N ASN A 50 -4.22 3.23 -7.75
CA ASN A 50 -3.53 2.74 -8.95
C ASN A 50 -2.70 1.50 -8.66
N TYR A 51 -1.98 1.48 -7.54
CA TYR A 51 -1.16 0.33 -7.15
C TYR A 51 -2.01 -0.80 -6.59
N LEU A 52 -3.12 -0.50 -5.89
CA LEU A 52 -4.08 -1.52 -5.48
C LEU A 52 -4.67 -2.27 -6.69
N LEU A 53 -5.06 -1.54 -7.75
CA LEU A 53 -5.56 -2.13 -8.99
C LEU A 53 -4.50 -2.94 -9.74
N ILE A 54 -3.24 -2.50 -9.72
CA ILE A 54 -2.11 -3.27 -10.30
C ILE A 54 -1.93 -4.59 -9.55
N GLY A 55 -1.97 -4.57 -8.21
CA GLY A 55 -1.90 -5.78 -7.39
C GLY A 55 -3.00 -6.77 -7.77
N ALA A 56 -4.25 -6.32 -7.81
CA ALA A 56 -5.38 -7.15 -8.19
C ALA A 56 -5.30 -7.67 -9.64
N LEU A 57 -4.79 -6.87 -10.58
CA LEU A 57 -4.56 -7.30 -11.95
C LEU A 57 -3.51 -8.42 -12.03
N LEU A 58 -2.41 -8.28 -11.28
CA LEU A 58 -1.36 -9.32 -11.22
C LEU A 58 -1.93 -10.63 -10.68
N GLU A 59 -2.75 -10.58 -9.63
CA GLU A 59 -3.41 -11.76 -9.08
C GLU A 59 -4.37 -12.38 -10.10
N SER A 60 -5.17 -11.56 -10.78
CA SER A 60 -6.12 -12.04 -11.80
C SER A 60 -5.43 -12.69 -12.99
N VAL A 61 -4.27 -12.19 -13.42
CA VAL A 61 -3.56 -12.69 -14.60
C VAL A 61 -2.75 -13.95 -14.27
N THR A 62 -2.17 -14.01 -13.08
CA THR A 62 -1.27 -15.12 -12.70
C THR A 62 -1.98 -16.24 -11.92
N GLY A 63 -3.12 -15.95 -11.29
CA GLY A 63 -3.78 -16.86 -10.35
C GLY A 63 -3.02 -17.03 -9.03
N GLN A 64 -1.99 -16.23 -8.77
CA GLN A 64 -1.20 -16.26 -7.54
C GLN A 64 -1.46 -15.01 -6.70
N PRO A 65 -1.43 -15.11 -5.35
CA PRO A 65 -1.49 -13.93 -4.48
C PRO A 65 -0.36 -12.94 -4.79
N TYR A 66 -0.65 -11.64 -4.70
CA TYR A 66 0.33 -10.59 -4.94
C TYR A 66 1.59 -10.78 -4.10
N GLU A 67 1.43 -11.20 -2.84
CA GLU A 67 2.55 -11.41 -1.94
C GLU A 67 3.46 -12.56 -2.39
N SER A 68 2.89 -13.62 -2.98
CA SER A 68 3.67 -14.74 -3.54
C SER A 68 4.48 -14.27 -4.75
N LEU A 69 3.87 -13.49 -5.64
CA LEU A 69 4.54 -12.92 -6.81
C LEU A 69 5.73 -12.02 -6.43
N VAL A 70 5.59 -11.25 -5.37
CA VAL A 70 6.67 -10.40 -4.84
C VAL A 70 7.76 -11.26 -4.19
N GLN A 71 7.39 -12.21 -3.33
CA GLN A 71 8.36 -13.08 -2.64
C GLN A 71 9.19 -13.94 -3.59
N GLU A 72 8.61 -14.47 -4.67
CA GLU A 72 9.33 -15.26 -5.68
C GLU A 72 10.40 -14.45 -6.41
N ARG A 73 10.27 -13.12 -6.45
CA ARG A 73 11.13 -12.22 -7.23
C ARG A 73 12.16 -11.47 -6.40
N LEU A 74 12.02 -11.46 -5.08
CA LEU A 74 12.89 -10.72 -4.18
C LEU A 74 13.87 -11.65 -3.44
N MET A 75 15.17 -11.45 -3.64
CA MET A 75 16.23 -12.09 -2.84
C MET A 75 16.49 -11.30 -1.53
N MET A 76 15.41 -10.96 -0.81
CA MET A 76 15.42 -10.05 0.36
C MET A 76 14.91 -10.79 1.61
N SER A 77 15.84 -11.34 2.40
CA SER A 77 15.52 -12.26 3.51
C SER A 77 14.97 -11.58 4.77
N ASN A 78 15.05 -10.26 4.88
CA ASN A 78 14.54 -9.44 5.98
C ASN A 78 13.45 -8.47 5.50
N THR A 79 12.64 -8.92 4.54
CA THR A 79 11.55 -8.14 3.97
C THR A 79 10.23 -8.90 4.10
N PHE A 80 9.24 -8.24 4.69
CA PHE A 80 7.99 -8.85 5.11
C PHE A 80 6.81 -8.06 4.56
N LEU A 81 5.87 -8.77 3.93
CA LEU A 81 4.71 -8.18 3.27
C LEU A 81 3.48 -8.11 4.21
N LYS A 82 3.56 -8.74 5.39
CA LYS A 82 2.52 -8.74 6.41
C LYS A 82 3.11 -8.46 7.79
N ALA A 83 2.44 -7.61 8.56
CA ALA A 83 2.85 -7.27 9.92
C ALA A 83 3.01 -8.49 10.84
N VAL A 84 2.22 -9.56 10.64
CA VAL A 84 2.31 -10.79 11.44
C VAL A 84 3.60 -11.59 11.21
N GLN A 85 4.33 -11.32 10.11
CA GLN A 85 5.62 -11.95 9.80
C GLN A 85 6.79 -11.18 10.40
N VAL A 86 6.55 -9.96 10.90
CA VAL A 86 7.59 -9.05 11.35
C VAL A 86 8.15 -9.51 12.70
N PRO A 87 9.48 -9.63 12.84
CA PRO A 87 10.13 -9.93 14.12
C PRO A 87 9.77 -8.95 15.24
N ARG A 88 9.87 -9.39 16.50
CA ARG A 88 9.47 -8.60 17.68
C ARG A 88 10.42 -7.42 18.00
N ASP A 89 11.57 -7.36 17.36
CA ASP A 89 12.62 -6.35 17.52
C ASP A 89 12.51 -5.18 16.52
N VAL A 90 11.37 -5.03 15.84
CA VAL A 90 11.11 -3.86 14.98
C VAL A 90 10.70 -2.64 15.81
N VAL A 91 11.28 -1.49 15.46
CA VAL A 91 10.99 -0.21 16.11
C VAL A 91 9.55 0.23 15.81
N PRO A 92 8.74 0.59 16.82
CA PRO A 92 7.42 1.15 16.60
C PRO A 92 7.47 2.45 15.79
N SER A 93 6.43 2.72 15.01
CA SER A 93 6.28 3.97 14.29
C SER A 93 5.71 5.07 15.21
N TYR A 94 6.22 6.29 15.06
CA TYR A 94 5.79 7.46 15.83
C TYR A 94 5.44 8.62 14.89
N LEU A 95 4.52 9.47 15.33
CA LEU A 95 4.10 10.65 14.58
C LEU A 95 5.15 11.77 14.66
N PRO A 96 5.37 12.52 13.57
CA PRO A 96 6.21 13.70 13.60
C PRO A 96 5.55 14.81 14.44
N ASN A 97 6.34 15.80 14.86
CA ASN A 97 5.87 17.00 15.56
C ASN A 97 5.08 16.70 16.85
N SER A 98 5.44 15.63 17.57
CA SER A 98 4.75 15.21 18.79
C SER A 98 5.21 15.94 20.07
N GLY A 99 6.15 16.87 19.95
CA GLY A 99 6.78 17.58 21.07
C GLY A 99 7.70 16.67 21.89
N ASP A 100 7.75 16.89 23.20
CA ASP A 100 8.65 16.16 24.11
C ASP A 100 8.25 14.70 24.37
N LYS A 101 7.11 14.26 23.84
CA LYS A 101 6.61 12.90 24.01
C LYS A 101 6.40 12.24 22.66
N LEU A 102 6.90 11.02 22.54
CA LEU A 102 6.61 10.18 21.38
C LEU A 102 5.11 9.84 21.36
N LYS A 103 4.47 10.10 20.23
CA LYS A 103 3.09 9.69 19.97
C LYS A 103 3.10 8.52 18.99
N PRO A 104 2.61 7.33 19.37
CA PRO A 104 2.53 6.19 18.46
C PRO A 104 1.74 6.54 17.20
N ASN A 105 2.21 6.06 16.05
CA ASN A 105 1.48 6.15 14.81
C ASN A 105 0.39 5.06 14.78
N GLN A 106 -0.87 5.49 14.70
CA GLN A 106 -2.05 4.62 14.71
C GLN A 106 -2.65 4.37 13.31
N TYR A 107 -1.98 4.81 12.23
CA TYR A 107 -2.42 4.52 10.88
C TYR A 107 -2.34 3.02 10.62
N VAL A 108 -3.51 2.39 10.43
CA VAL A 108 -3.63 0.98 10.05
C VAL A 108 -4.37 0.93 8.71
N PHE A 109 -3.68 0.46 7.68
CA PHE A 109 -4.30 0.21 6.39
C PHE A 109 -4.91 -1.20 6.35
N PRO A 110 -5.94 -1.44 5.51
CA PRO A 110 -6.52 -2.76 5.33
C PRO A 110 -5.49 -3.80 4.85
N SER A 111 -5.62 -5.06 5.24
CA SER A 111 -4.66 -6.11 4.87
C SER A 111 -4.50 -6.32 3.35
N TYR A 112 -5.50 -5.96 2.55
CA TYR A 112 -5.44 -6.04 1.09
C TYR A 112 -4.65 -4.88 0.43
N SER A 113 -4.08 -3.96 1.21
CA SER A 113 -3.38 -2.77 0.70
C SER A 113 -1.89 -2.99 0.40
N THR A 114 -1.37 -4.21 0.55
CA THR A 114 0.06 -4.52 0.49
C THR A 114 0.74 -4.08 -0.81
N ALA A 115 -0.01 -3.94 -1.91
CA ALA A 115 0.51 -3.45 -3.18
C ALA A 115 0.99 -1.98 -3.16
N HIS A 116 0.62 -1.18 -2.15
CA HIS A 116 0.99 0.24 -2.08
C HIS A 116 1.49 0.71 -0.72
N THR A 117 1.39 -0.11 0.33
CA THR A 117 1.84 0.24 1.68
C THR A 117 2.05 -1.02 2.53
N GLY A 118 2.65 -0.87 3.72
CA GLY A 118 2.69 -1.93 4.74
C GLY A 118 3.76 -2.99 4.55
N VAL A 119 4.71 -2.79 3.62
CA VAL A 119 5.90 -3.61 3.50
C VAL A 119 6.95 -3.17 4.51
N TYR A 120 7.50 -4.13 5.25
CA TYR A 120 8.62 -3.95 6.17
C TYR A 120 9.88 -4.45 5.49
N SER A 121 10.96 -3.69 5.58
CA SER A 121 12.25 -4.07 5.00
C SER A 121 13.39 -3.48 5.81
N THR A 122 14.62 -3.85 5.48
CA THR A 122 15.83 -3.28 6.05
C THR A 122 16.54 -2.41 5.02
N ALA A 123 17.40 -1.50 5.48
CA ALA A 123 18.24 -0.72 4.57
C ALA A 123 19.13 -1.62 3.68
N TYR A 124 19.58 -2.76 4.22
CA TYR A 124 20.39 -3.73 3.48
C TYR A 124 19.59 -4.39 2.35
N ASP A 125 18.40 -4.90 2.66
CA ASP A 125 17.53 -5.54 1.66
C ASP A 125 17.10 -4.56 0.56
N LEU A 126 16.75 -3.32 0.93
CA LEU A 126 16.43 -2.28 -0.05
C LEU A 126 17.62 -1.97 -0.95
N ASN A 127 18.84 -1.97 -0.42
CA ASN A 127 20.04 -1.81 -1.24
C ASN A 127 20.25 -2.98 -2.20
N LEU A 128 19.97 -4.23 -1.79
CA LEU A 128 19.98 -5.38 -2.71
C LEU A 128 18.95 -5.22 -3.84
N PHE A 129 17.75 -4.72 -3.52
CA PHE A 129 16.71 -4.47 -4.51
C PHE A 129 17.12 -3.47 -5.61
N TYR A 130 17.94 -2.47 -5.28
CA TYR A 130 18.42 -1.49 -6.26
C TYR A 130 19.57 -1.99 -7.14
N GLN A 131 20.13 -3.16 -6.85
CA GLN A 131 21.28 -3.72 -7.57
C GLN A 131 20.92 -4.72 -8.68
N VAL A 132 19.65 -5.14 -8.75
CA VAL A 132 19.08 -5.98 -9.81
C VAL A 132 18.44 -5.13 -10.91
#